data_AF-A0A2N6UFR8-F1
#
_entry.id   AF-A0A2N6UFR8-F1
#
_cell.length_a   1.000
_cell.length_b   1.000
_cell.length_c   1.000
_cell.angle_alpha   90.00
_cell.angle_beta   90.00
_cell.angle_gamma   90.00
#
_symmetry.space_group_name_H-M   'P 1'
#
loop_
_entity.id
_entity.type
_entity.pdbx_description
1 polymer ?
#
loop_
_entity_poly.entity_id
_entity_poly.type
_entity_poly.pdbx_seq_one_letter_code
_entity_poly.pdbx_strand_id
1 'polypeptide(L)'
;MSYTRYELEAVQKGLAYKNADEQERLAVLALNVRTAMNKKKLKATDLFNRRKVERSIEVAFVRNRKENKPSTGFGDLIQKANNIFNKD
;
A
#
# COMPACT_ATOMS: atom_id res chain seq x y z
N MET A 1 -1.66 -23.13 -7.02
CA MET A 1 -2.12 -22.98 -5.61
C MET A 1 -3.24 -21.96 -5.59
N SER A 2 -4.35 -22.28 -4.92
CA SER A 2 -5.43 -21.31 -4.69
C SER A 2 -5.13 -20.60 -3.38
N TYR A 3 -4.80 -19.31 -3.44
CA TYR A 3 -4.60 -18.48 -2.26
C TYR A 3 -5.94 -17.92 -1.81
N THR A 4 -6.16 -17.84 -0.50
CA THR A 4 -7.24 -17.00 0.01
C THR A 4 -6.95 -15.54 -0.33
N ARG A 5 -8.00 -14.71 -0.44
CA ARG A 5 -7.84 -13.29 -0.80
C ARG A 5 -6.81 -12.57 0.08
N TYR A 6 -6.80 -12.88 1.38
CA TYR A 6 -5.89 -12.27 2.34
C TYR A 6 -4.44 -12.74 2.18
N GLU A 7 -4.22 -14.02 1.87
CA GLU A 7 -2.88 -14.54 1.60
C GLU A 7 -2.30 -13.92 0.32
N LEU A 8 -3.13 -13.78 -0.73
CA LEU A 8 -2.71 -13.13 -1.96
C LEU A 8 -2.35 -11.65 -1.73
N GLU A 9 -3.17 -10.92 -0.97
CA GLU A 9 -2.90 -9.51 -0.61
C GLU A 9 -1.61 -9.39 0.22
N ALA A 10 -1.35 -10.33 1.14
CA ALA A 10 -0.12 -10.35 1.93
C ALA A 10 1.12 -10.62 1.06
N VAL A 11 1.03 -11.56 0.12
CA VAL A 11 2.10 -11.85 -0.85
C VAL A 11 2.38 -10.64 -1.73
N GLN A 12 1.34 -9.98 -2.26
CA GLN A 12 1.48 -8.77 -3.06
C GLN A 12 2.12 -7.63 -2.27
N LYS A 13 1.73 -7.44 -1.01
CA LYS A 13 2.34 -6.45 -0.12
C LYS A 13 3.82 -6.76 0.12
N GLY A 14 4.17 -8.02 0.36
CA GLY A 14 5.56 -8.47 0.49
C GLY A 14 6.38 -8.20 -0.77
N LEU A 15 5.81 -8.46 -1.95
CA LEU A 15 6.46 -8.17 -3.23
C LEU A 15 6.70 -6.68 -3.44
N ALA A 16 5.74 -5.83 -3.04
CA ALA A 16 5.90 -4.39 -3.09
C ALA A 16 7.05 -3.89 -2.19
N TYR A 17 7.20 -4.46 -0.99
CA TYR A 17 8.34 -4.14 -0.12
C TYR A 17 9.67 -4.60 -0.72
N LYS A 18 9.73 -5.80 -1.31
CA LYS A 18 10.92 -6.29 -2.01
C LYS A 18 11.35 -5.33 -3.12
N ASN A 19 10.41 -4.83 -3.91
CA ASN A 19 10.70 -3.86 -4.98
C ASN A 19 11.22 -2.53 -4.41
N ALA A 20 10.72 -2.09 -3.25
CA ALA A 20 11.23 -0.90 -2.58
C ALA A 20 12.69 -1.08 -2.11
N ASP A 21 13.04 -2.25 -1.58
CA ASP A 21 14.42 -2.57 -1.20
C ASP A 21 15.35 -2.57 -2.44
N GLU A 22 14.87 -3.09 -3.58
CA GLU A 22 15.63 -3.09 -4.83
C GLU A 22 15.88 -1.66 -5.35
N GLN A 23 14.86 -0.79 -5.30
CA GLN A 23 15.01 0.62 -5.64
C GLN A 23 16.01 1.35 -4.74
N GLU A 24 16.04 1.03 -3.44
CA GLU A 24 17.04 1.57 -2.53
C GLU A 24 18.46 1.15 -2.93
N ARG A 25 18.66 -0.14 -3.24
CA ARG A 25 19.97 -0.64 -3.71
C ARG A 25 20.43 0.06 -4.99
N LEU A 26 19.51 0.26 -5.94
CA LEU A 26 19.79 0.98 -7.18
C LEU A 26 20.13 2.45 -6.93
N ALA A 27 19.43 3.11 -6.00
CA ALA A 27 19.73 4.48 -5.62
C ALA A 27 21.13 4.62 -4.99
N VAL A 28 21.52 3.67 -4.12
CA VAL A 28 22.87 3.61 -3.55
C VAL A 28 23.92 3.37 -4.64
N LEU A 29 23.66 2.45 -5.58
CA LEU A 29 24.56 2.21 -6.70
C LEU A 29 24.73 3.48 -7.56
N ALA A 30 23.63 4.18 -7.87
CA ALA A 30 23.66 5.41 -8.64
C ALA A 30 24.48 6.52 -7.95
N LEU A 31 24.39 6.62 -6.62
CA LEU A 31 25.24 7.52 -5.84
C LEU A 31 26.72 7.15 -5.96
N ASN A 32 27.05 5.87 -5.82
CA ASN A 32 28.42 5.38 -5.91
C ASN A 32 29.02 5.66 -7.29
N VAL A 33 28.26 5.40 -8.36
CA VAL A 33 28.66 5.72 -9.74
C VAL A 33 28.86 7.23 -9.88
N ARG A 34 27.93 8.05 -9.39
CA ARG A 34 28.05 9.52 -9.46
C ARG A 34 29.29 10.04 -8.74
N THR A 35 29.61 9.49 -7.56
CA THR A 35 30.84 9.84 -6.84
C THR A 35 32.09 9.38 -7.57
N ALA A 36 32.08 8.19 -8.19
CA ALA A 36 33.19 7.72 -9.01
C ALA A 36 33.41 8.62 -10.24
N MET A 37 32.36 9.23 -10.77
CA MET A 37 32.43 10.23 -11.85
C MET A 37 32.85 11.63 -11.38
N ASN A 38 33.36 11.80 -10.15
CA ASN A 38 33.78 13.08 -9.57
C ASN A 38 32.70 14.19 -9.58
N LYS A 39 31.41 13.81 -9.64
CA LYS A 39 30.31 14.77 -9.53
C LYS A 39 30.02 15.06 -8.05
N LYS A 40 29.45 16.24 -7.77
CA LYS A 40 29.06 16.64 -6.40
C LYS A 40 28.24 15.54 -5.71
N LYS A 41 28.60 15.24 -4.45
CA LYS A 41 27.88 14.32 -3.56
C LYS A 41 26.42 14.76 -3.44
N LEU A 42 25.51 13.83 -3.71
CA LEU A 42 24.06 14.01 -3.55
C LEU A 42 23.61 13.29 -2.27
N LYS A 43 22.54 13.74 -1.61
CA LYS A 43 21.98 12.98 -0.50
C LYS A 43 21.17 11.81 -1.03
N ALA A 44 21.21 10.67 -0.34
CA ALA A 44 20.42 9.49 -0.73
C ALA A 44 18.91 9.79 -0.75
N THR A 45 18.45 10.64 0.16
CA THR A 45 17.06 11.12 0.24
C THR A 45 16.58 11.88 -1.00
N ASP A 46 17.51 12.44 -1.79
CA ASP A 46 17.18 13.17 -3.02
C ASP A 46 16.88 12.21 -4.18
N LEU A 47 17.43 10.99 -4.14
CA LEU A 47 17.18 9.93 -5.14
C LEU A 47 16.06 9.00 -4.70
N PHE A 48 16.06 8.61 -3.42
CA PHE A 48 15.12 7.64 -2.89
C PHE A 48 14.79 7.92 -1.42
N ASN A 49 13.50 7.93 -1.11
CA ASN A 49 13.00 8.09 0.25
C ASN A 49 12.18 6.86 0.65
N ARG A 50 12.84 5.92 1.31
CA ARG A 50 12.27 4.65 1.77
C ARG A 50 10.97 4.85 2.54
N ARG A 51 10.95 5.77 3.52
CA ARG A 51 9.77 6.05 4.35
C ARG A 51 8.57 6.52 3.53
N LYS A 52 8.79 7.33 2.49
CA LYS A 52 7.71 7.80 1.60
C LYS A 52 7.13 6.63 0.79
N VAL A 53 7.98 5.74 0.30
CA VAL A 53 7.58 4.56 -0.48
C VAL A 53 6.83 3.57 0.41
N GLU A 54 7.34 3.25 1.60
CA GLU A 54 6.67 2.35 2.55
C GLU A 54 5.28 2.86 2.94
N ARG A 55 5.13 4.16 3.22
CA ARG A 55 3.82 4.77 3.49
C ARG A 55 2.87 4.65 2.30
N SER A 56 3.37 4.81 1.08
CA SER A 56 2.55 4.66 -0.13
C SER A 56 2.05 3.23 -0.32
N ILE A 57 2.91 2.24 -0.01
CA ILE A 57 2.56 0.82 -0.01
C ILE A 57 1.47 0.58 1.05
N GLU A 58 1.67 1.05 2.28
CA GLU A 58 0.68 0.89 3.34
C GLU A 58 -0.69 1.48 2.98
N VAL A 59 -0.72 2.70 2.43
CA VAL A 59 -1.98 3.34 2.02
C VAL A 59 -2.68 2.55 0.92
N ALA A 60 -1.95 2.07 -0.08
CA ALA A 60 -2.52 1.29 -1.19
C ALA A 60 -3.20 0.01 -0.69
N PHE A 61 -2.57 -0.73 0.23
CA PHE A 61 -3.12 -1.97 0.77
C PHE A 61 -4.14 -1.76 1.91
N VAL A 62 -4.17 -0.60 2.58
CA VAL A 62 -5.23 -0.24 3.54
C VAL A 62 -6.52 0.18 2.83
N ARG A 63 -6.43 0.87 1.69
CA ARG A 63 -7.59 1.29 0.89
C ARG A 63 -8.42 0.10 0.43
N ASN A 64 -7.76 -0.96 -0.03
CA ASN A 64 -8.40 -2.22 -0.43
C ASN A 64 -9.15 -2.93 0.72
N ARG A 65 -8.79 -2.68 1.99
CA ARG A 65 -9.53 -3.21 3.15
C ARG A 65 -10.77 -2.39 3.50
N LYS A 66 -10.79 -1.09 3.18
CA LYS A 66 -11.93 -0.22 3.51
C LYS A 66 -13.11 -0.40 2.56
N GLU A 67 -12.87 -0.80 1.32
CA GLU A 67 -13.93 -1.11 0.36
C GLU A 67 -14.74 -2.36 0.73
N ASN A 68 -14.21 -3.23 1.60
CA ASN A 68 -14.89 -4.44 2.09
C ASN A 68 -15.57 -4.26 3.46
N LYS A 69 -15.59 -3.06 4.04
CA LYS A 69 -16.45 -2.83 5.21
C LYS A 69 -17.89 -2.71 4.69
N PRO A 70 -18.85 -3.50 5.20
CA PRO A 70 -20.25 -3.20 4.92
C PRO A 70 -20.44 -1.75 5.36
N SER A 71 -20.77 -0.90 4.40
CA SER A 71 -21.25 0.42 4.72
C SER A 71 -22.35 0.22 5.73
N THR A 72 -22.29 0.90 6.88
CA THR A 72 -23.47 1.34 7.66
C THR A 72 -24.28 2.31 6.77
N GLY A 73 -24.60 1.82 5.59
CA GLY A 73 -25.16 2.53 4.48
C GLY A 73 -26.65 2.36 4.51
N PHE A 74 -27.31 3.20 3.74
CA PHE A 74 -28.75 3.34 3.58
C PHE A 74 -29.55 2.01 3.60
N GLY A 75 -28.96 0.89 3.15
CA GLY A 75 -29.53 -0.46 3.23
C GLY A 75 -29.85 -0.96 4.66
N ASP A 76 -29.01 -0.66 5.66
CA ASP A 76 -29.28 -1.03 7.07
C ASP A 76 -30.43 -0.18 7.66
N LEU A 77 -30.56 1.07 7.20
CA LEU A 77 -31.66 1.96 7.56
C LEU A 77 -32.96 1.53 6.90
N ILE A 78 -32.92 1.09 5.63
CA ILE A 78 -34.07 0.53 4.93
C ILE A 78 -34.51 -0.80 5.56
N GLN A 79 -33.57 -1.68 5.94
CA GLN A 79 -33.91 -2.92 6.64
C GLN A 79 -34.54 -2.65 8.02
N LYS A 80 -34.01 -1.69 8.78
CA LYS A 80 -34.62 -1.27 10.05
C LYS A 80 -36.01 -0.68 9.84
N ALA A 81 -36.20 0.15 8.82
CA ALA A 81 -37.52 0.71 8.50
C ALA A 81 -38.52 -0.38 8.11
N ASN A 82 -38.15 -1.30 7.20
CA ASN A 82 -39.03 -2.42 6.82
C ASN A 82 -39.39 -3.34 7.99
N ASN A 83 -38.46 -3.58 8.91
CA ASN A 83 -38.74 -4.40 10.10
C ASN A 83 -39.65 -3.70 11.12
N ILE A 84 -39.76 -2.37 11.09
CA ILE A 84 -40.71 -1.61 11.89
C ILE A 84 -42.10 -1.63 11.25
N PHE A 85 -42.19 -1.49 9.93
CA PHE A 85 -43.47 -1.47 9.20
C PHE A 85 -44.13 -2.84 9.03
N ASN A 86 -43.37 -3.94 9.05
CA ASN A 86 -43.91 -5.31 8.90
C ASN A 86 -44.20 -6.01 10.25
N LYS A 87 -44.22 -5.27 11.37
CA LYS A 87 -44.42 -5.84 12.72
C LYS A 87 -45.80 -5.54 13.32
N ASP A 88 -46.70 -4.94 12.53
CA ASP A 88 -48.12 -4.78 12.83
C ASP A 88 -48.96 -5.78 12.03
#